data_AF-A0A086KVV6-F1
#
_entry.id   AF-A0A086KVV6-F1
#
_cell.length_a   1.000
_cell.length_b   1.000
_cell.length_c   1.000
_cell.angle_alpha   90.00
_cell.angle_beta   90.00
_cell.angle_gamma   90.00
#
_symmetry.space_group_name_H-M   'P 1'
#
loop_
_entity.id
_entity.type
_entity.pdbx_description
1 polymer ?
#
loop_
_entity_poly.entity_id
_entity_poly.type
_entity_poly.pdbx_seq_one_letter_code
_entity_poly.pdbx_strand_id
1 'polypeptide(L)'
;GRTSWSARSLTLLDPTYATKYLPIIASVSEHQPATWATYVFDLHVATLLAPLGLIVCLRKPTDGSLFAGIYGVLAAYFSGIMVRLMLVLSPAAAVLAGIGASRFVSSLMSYLRLPTAAKKFAIPVFKNMGRKVSERVAVPISFATFVLIVFAWITTMYVNHCTWTGSAIYSHPSIVLSAKLRDGGRLIQDDFREAYYWIRQNTHPRARIMSWWDYGYQATAMGNRTVLVDNNTWNNTHIATVGLALSSNEEKAYKIMQELDVDYVFVVFGGVARYHSDDLNKFLWIIRITSGVYPAIQQSDFLSRRGMYTVSKDAPKALVDSLMYKLSYHRFANVTGGFDFARNVEVGHKDITLHYFEEAYTTENWLVRIYKVKRPESRHVLVRGSR
;
A
#
# COMPACT_ATOMS: atom_id res chain seq x y z
N GLY A 1 -25.18 -27.48 -1.46
CA GLY A 1 -25.23 -26.49 -0.38
C GLY A 1 -23.97 -26.50 0.47
N ARG A 2 -22.85 -25.97 -0.04
CA ARG A 2 -21.67 -25.69 0.78
C ARG A 2 -21.33 -24.21 0.63
N THR A 3 -21.86 -23.39 1.54
CA THR A 3 -21.36 -22.03 1.72
C THR A 3 -20.01 -22.16 2.41
N SER A 4 -18.94 -22.31 1.62
CA SER A 4 -17.57 -22.17 2.13
C SER A 4 -17.28 -20.70 2.40
N TRP A 5 -16.48 -20.42 3.42
CA TRP A 5 -15.95 -19.07 3.64
C TRP A 5 -15.30 -18.55 2.37
N SER A 6 -15.58 -17.29 2.04
CA SER A 6 -14.87 -16.65 0.93
C SER A 6 -13.38 -16.62 1.24
N ALA A 7 -12.55 -16.72 0.21
CA ALA A 7 -11.10 -16.73 0.40
C ALA A 7 -10.61 -15.49 1.17
N ARG A 8 -11.20 -14.32 0.92
CA ARG A 8 -10.89 -13.05 1.63
C ARG A 8 -11.38 -13.05 3.09
N SER A 9 -12.45 -13.77 3.41
CA SER A 9 -12.90 -13.92 4.80
C SER A 9 -12.02 -14.91 5.56
N LEU A 10 -11.57 -15.98 4.89
CA LEU A 10 -10.69 -16.98 5.50
C LEU A 10 -9.34 -16.39 5.91
N THR A 11 -8.83 -15.40 5.17
CA THR A 11 -7.58 -14.70 5.52
C THR A 11 -7.66 -13.88 6.81
N LEU A 12 -8.88 -13.54 7.26
CA LEU A 12 -9.08 -12.87 8.56
C LEU A 12 -9.06 -13.85 9.74
N LEU A 13 -9.23 -15.15 9.47
CA LEU A 13 -9.18 -16.21 10.48
C LEU A 13 -7.81 -16.91 10.49
N ASP A 14 -7.25 -17.15 9.31
CA ASP A 14 -5.89 -17.64 9.11
C ASP A 14 -5.07 -16.62 8.30
N PRO A 15 -4.25 -15.79 8.97
CA PRO A 15 -3.43 -14.78 8.29
C PRO A 15 -2.36 -15.40 7.38
N THR A 16 -2.03 -16.68 7.53
CA THR A 16 -1.02 -17.35 6.70
C THR A 16 -1.58 -17.89 5.38
N TYR A 17 -2.90 -18.02 5.27
CA TYR A 17 -3.55 -18.56 4.08
C TYR A 17 -3.36 -17.68 2.85
N ALA A 18 -3.46 -16.36 3.00
CA ALA A 18 -3.31 -15.40 1.90
C ALA A 18 -1.94 -15.53 1.23
N THR A 19 -0.88 -15.48 2.04
CA THR A 19 0.50 -15.46 1.57
C THR A 19 0.89 -16.75 0.86
N LYS A 20 0.32 -17.89 1.26
CA LYS A 20 0.65 -19.20 0.67
C LYS A 20 -0.12 -19.48 -0.61
N TYR A 21 -1.41 -19.17 -0.65
CA TYR A 21 -2.30 -19.66 -1.72
C TYR A 21 -2.84 -18.56 -2.63
N LEU A 22 -2.82 -17.29 -2.20
CA LEU A 22 -3.47 -16.18 -2.88
C LEU A 22 -2.56 -14.95 -2.94
N PRO A 23 -1.51 -15.00 -3.79
CA PRO A 23 -0.54 -13.91 -3.90
C PRO A 23 -1.17 -12.56 -4.29
N ILE A 24 -2.29 -12.56 -5.01
CA ILE A 24 -3.04 -11.33 -5.34
C ILE A 24 -3.51 -10.63 -4.06
N ILE A 25 -4.11 -11.36 -3.13
CA ILE A 25 -4.61 -10.78 -1.86
C ILE A 25 -3.45 -10.30 -0.99
N ALA A 26 -2.34 -11.05 -0.96
CA ALA A 26 -1.15 -10.68 -0.19
C ALA A 26 -0.37 -9.50 -0.80
N SER A 27 -0.52 -9.25 -2.10
CA SER A 27 0.19 -8.16 -2.80
C SER A 27 -0.32 -6.76 -2.44
N VAL A 28 -1.56 -6.66 -1.94
CA VAL A 28 -2.15 -5.38 -1.52
C VAL A 28 -1.53 -4.93 -0.21
N SER A 29 -0.89 -3.76 -0.21
CA SER A 29 -0.21 -3.22 0.98
C SER A 29 -1.14 -3.06 2.18
N GLU A 30 -2.41 -2.71 1.94
CA GLU A 30 -3.43 -2.56 2.98
C GLU A 30 -3.78 -3.85 3.73
N HIS A 31 -3.44 -5.00 3.14
CA HIS A 31 -3.72 -6.33 3.71
C HIS A 31 -2.61 -6.80 4.66
N GLN A 32 -1.51 -6.05 4.75
CA GLN A 32 -0.40 -6.37 5.63
C GLN A 32 -0.79 -6.15 7.11
N PRO A 33 -0.14 -6.86 8.05
CA PRO A 33 -0.37 -6.66 9.47
C PRO A 33 0.17 -5.29 9.93
N ALA A 34 -0.51 -4.70 10.90
CA ALA A 34 -0.12 -3.41 11.47
C ALA A 34 1.01 -3.57 12.49
N THR A 35 2.02 -2.71 12.42
CA THR A 35 3.07 -2.64 13.45
C THR A 35 2.58 -1.79 14.63
N TRP A 36 3.17 -1.98 15.82
CA TRP A 36 2.85 -1.16 17.00
C TRP A 36 3.07 0.35 16.74
N ALA A 37 4.05 0.69 15.90
CA ALA A 37 4.33 2.07 15.51
C ALA A 37 3.14 2.70 14.79
N THR A 38 2.44 1.95 13.93
CA THR A 38 1.22 2.40 13.25
C THR A 38 0.09 2.71 14.24
N TYR A 39 -0.09 1.89 15.28
CA TYR A 39 -1.09 2.17 16.33
C TYR A 39 -0.79 3.45 17.10
N VAL A 40 0.47 3.68 17.47
CA VAL A 40 0.86 4.91 18.18
C VAL A 40 0.76 6.11 17.24
N PHE A 41 1.08 5.94 15.96
CA PHE A 41 1.00 6.99 14.96
C PHE A 41 -0.45 7.41 14.68
N ASP A 42 -1.37 6.46 14.49
CA ASP A 42 -2.75 6.75 14.10
C ASP A 42 -3.63 7.16 15.29
N LEU A 43 -3.42 6.53 16.47
CA LEU A 43 -4.28 6.72 17.66
C LEU A 43 -3.62 7.57 18.76
N HIS A 44 -2.32 7.79 18.72
CA HIS A 44 -1.55 8.61 19.67
C HIS A 44 -1.91 8.31 21.14
N VAL A 45 -2.48 9.27 21.87
CA VAL A 45 -2.86 9.12 23.29
C VAL A 45 -4.01 8.13 23.50
N ALA A 46 -4.88 7.94 22.50
CA ALA A 46 -6.00 7.01 22.60
C ALA A 46 -5.52 5.55 22.79
N THR A 47 -4.34 5.20 22.27
CA THR A 47 -3.72 3.87 22.46
C THR A 47 -3.46 3.57 23.95
N LEU A 48 -3.13 4.59 24.74
CA LEU A 48 -2.89 4.43 26.19
C LEU A 48 -4.18 4.48 27.01
N LEU A 49 -5.17 5.29 26.58
CA LEU A 49 -6.43 5.46 27.30
C LEU A 49 -7.47 4.37 26.99
N ALA A 50 -7.43 3.75 25.81
CA ALA A 50 -8.38 2.71 25.42
C ALA A 50 -8.32 1.46 26.33
N PRO A 51 -7.15 0.91 26.71
CA PRO A 51 -7.07 -0.17 27.68
C PRO A 51 -7.65 0.21 29.06
N LEU A 52 -7.43 1.45 29.49
CA LEU A 52 -8.01 1.96 30.74
C LEU A 52 -9.54 1.98 30.67
N GLY A 53 -10.11 2.44 29.56
CA GLY A 53 -11.54 2.39 29.28
C GLY A 53 -12.10 0.97 29.30
N LEU A 54 -11.39 0.03 28.68
CA LEU A 54 -11.78 -1.38 28.66
C LEU A 54 -11.85 -1.97 30.07
N ILE A 55 -10.84 -1.72 30.91
CA ILE A 55 -10.83 -2.17 32.31
C ILE A 55 -12.01 -1.58 33.09
N VAL A 56 -12.34 -0.30 32.87
CA VAL A 56 -13.49 0.36 33.51
C VAL A 56 -14.80 -0.29 33.08
N CYS A 57 -14.96 -0.58 31.78
CA CYS A 57 -16.15 -1.24 31.24
C CYS A 57 -16.34 -2.65 31.82
N LEU A 58 -15.27 -3.42 31.96
CA LEU A 58 -15.31 -4.78 32.50
C LEU A 58 -15.57 -4.82 34.03
N ARG A 59 -15.18 -3.78 34.77
CA ARG A 59 -15.42 -3.69 36.22
C ARG A 59 -16.84 -3.26 36.59
N LYS A 60 -17.51 -2.50 35.72
CA LYS A 60 -18.91 -2.08 35.89
C LYS A 60 -19.70 -2.51 34.67
N PRO A 61 -20.09 -3.81 34.60
CA PRO A 61 -20.82 -4.32 33.47
C PRO A 61 -22.23 -3.71 33.45
N THR A 62 -22.51 -3.00 32.38
CA THR A 62 -23.83 -2.56 31.93
C THR A 62 -23.94 -3.03 30.48
N ASP A 63 -25.15 -3.22 29.95
CA ASP A 63 -25.32 -3.76 28.60
C ASP A 63 -24.54 -2.94 27.55
N GLY A 64 -24.54 -1.60 27.69
CA GLY A 64 -23.77 -0.70 26.83
C GLY A 64 -22.25 -0.79 27.01
N SER A 65 -21.75 -0.90 28.25
CA SER A 65 -20.30 -1.04 28.50
C SER A 65 -19.76 -2.41 28.09
N LEU A 66 -20.59 -3.46 28.20
CA LEU A 66 -20.25 -4.80 27.72
C LEU A 66 -20.15 -4.82 26.19
N PHE A 67 -21.11 -4.21 25.49
CA PHE A 67 -21.06 -4.08 24.03
C PHE A 67 -19.80 -3.33 23.57
N ALA A 68 -19.50 -2.17 24.18
CA ALA A 68 -18.30 -1.40 23.85
C ALA A 68 -17.00 -2.18 24.12
N GLY A 69 -16.95 -2.95 25.21
CA GLY A 69 -15.81 -3.80 25.55
C GLY A 69 -15.58 -4.93 24.53
N ILE A 70 -16.63 -5.67 24.18
CA ILE A 70 -16.57 -6.76 23.18
C ILE A 70 -16.18 -6.19 21.82
N TYR A 71 -16.81 -5.07 21.41
CA TYR A 71 -16.50 -4.40 20.15
C TYR A 71 -15.02 -3.97 20.09
N GLY A 72 -14.50 -3.38 21.16
CA GLY A 72 -13.09 -2.97 21.23
C GLY A 72 -12.11 -4.14 21.14
N VAL A 73 -12.37 -5.24 21.85
CA VAL A 73 -11.52 -6.45 21.81
C VAL A 73 -11.52 -7.07 20.41
N LEU A 74 -12.69 -7.23 19.81
CA LEU A 74 -12.83 -7.83 18.49
C LEU A 74 -12.21 -6.93 17.40
N ALA A 75 -12.43 -5.63 17.48
CA ALA A 75 -11.84 -4.66 16.54
C ALA A 75 -10.31 -4.62 16.66
N ALA A 76 -9.77 -4.70 17.88
CA ALA A 76 -8.31 -4.74 18.10
C ALA A 76 -7.67 -6.02 17.55
N TYR A 77 -8.37 -7.17 17.64
CA TYR A 77 -7.91 -8.41 17.01
C TYR A 77 -7.85 -8.26 15.48
N PHE A 78 -8.93 -7.79 14.86
CA PHE A 78 -8.99 -7.65 13.41
C PHE A 78 -8.03 -6.58 12.86
N SER A 79 -7.83 -5.46 13.55
CA SER A 79 -6.82 -4.47 13.17
C SER A 79 -5.39 -5.01 13.29
N GLY A 80 -5.16 -5.99 14.18
CA GLY A 80 -3.87 -6.66 14.33
C GLY A 80 -3.50 -7.48 13.10
N ILE A 81 -4.50 -8.08 12.46
CA ILE A 81 -4.32 -8.91 11.26
C ILE A 81 -4.15 -8.05 10.01
N MET A 82 -4.88 -6.94 9.90
CA MET A 82 -4.98 -6.14 8.69
C MET A 82 -4.99 -4.65 8.99
N VAL A 83 -4.03 -3.89 8.43
CA VAL A 83 -3.92 -2.43 8.62
C VAL A 83 -5.21 -1.71 8.25
N ARG A 84 -5.89 -2.12 7.16
CA ARG A 84 -7.16 -1.50 6.73
C ARG A 84 -8.26 -1.53 7.80
N LEU A 85 -8.25 -2.54 8.67
CA LEU A 85 -9.25 -2.70 9.73
C LEU A 85 -8.98 -1.79 10.95
N MET A 86 -7.89 -1.03 10.94
CA MET A 86 -7.66 0.06 11.90
C MET A 86 -8.75 1.15 11.81
N LEU A 87 -9.37 1.32 10.63
CA LEU A 87 -10.53 2.20 10.46
C LEU A 87 -11.72 1.75 11.33
N VAL A 88 -11.90 0.44 11.51
CA VAL A 88 -12.97 -0.13 12.35
C VAL A 88 -12.60 -0.07 13.83
N LEU A 89 -11.31 -0.15 14.17
CA LEU A 89 -10.84 0.05 15.55
C LEU A 89 -11.00 1.51 16.00
N SER A 90 -10.79 2.48 15.12
CA SER A 90 -10.78 3.92 15.44
C SER A 90 -12.00 4.39 16.27
N PRO A 91 -13.27 4.13 15.86
CA PRO A 91 -14.43 4.51 16.66
C PRO A 91 -14.51 3.75 18.00
N ALA A 92 -14.14 2.47 18.05
CA ALA A 92 -14.11 1.70 19.29
C ALA A 92 -13.08 2.27 20.28
N ALA A 93 -11.88 2.57 19.79
CA ALA A 93 -10.79 3.15 20.55
C ALA A 93 -11.16 4.56 21.07
N ALA A 94 -11.84 5.38 20.27
CA ALA A 94 -12.31 6.71 20.69
C ALA A 94 -13.32 6.62 21.84
N VAL A 95 -14.30 5.71 21.77
CA VAL A 95 -15.28 5.49 22.84
C VAL A 95 -14.60 5.00 24.13
N LEU A 96 -13.75 3.98 24.03
CA LEU A 96 -13.04 3.44 25.19
C LEU A 96 -12.08 4.47 25.79
N ALA A 97 -11.31 5.19 24.96
CA ALA A 97 -10.43 6.26 25.43
C ALA A 97 -11.22 7.39 26.11
N GLY A 98 -12.40 7.75 25.58
CA GLY A 98 -13.31 8.73 26.19
C GLY A 98 -13.82 8.30 27.57
N ILE A 99 -14.23 7.03 27.71
CA ILE A 99 -14.65 6.47 29.01
C ILE A 99 -13.48 6.47 30.01
N GLY A 100 -12.29 6.05 29.55
CA GLY A 100 -11.05 6.04 30.35
C GLY A 100 -10.67 7.46 30.82
N ALA A 101 -10.64 8.42 29.89
CA ALA A 101 -10.37 9.82 30.16
C ALA A 101 -11.38 10.44 31.13
N SER A 102 -12.68 10.23 30.87
CA SER A 102 -13.76 10.74 31.73
C SER A 102 -13.64 10.21 33.15
N ARG A 103 -13.36 8.91 33.31
CA ARG A 103 -13.18 8.31 34.64
C ARG A 103 -11.93 8.83 35.33
N PHE A 104 -10.83 9.00 34.60
CA PHE A 104 -9.59 9.57 35.11
C PHE A 104 -9.78 11.00 35.62
N VAL A 105 -10.36 11.88 34.79
CA VAL A 105 -10.62 13.28 35.13
C VAL A 105 -11.65 13.40 36.25
N SER A 106 -12.75 12.65 36.20
CA SER A 106 -13.79 12.68 37.25
C SER A 106 -13.24 12.22 38.60
N SER A 107 -12.37 11.21 38.61
CA SER A 107 -11.67 10.78 39.82
C SER A 107 -10.84 11.93 40.38
N LEU A 108 -10.02 12.57 39.54
CA LEU A 108 -9.14 13.67 39.93
C LEU A 108 -9.90 14.91 40.43
N MET A 109 -10.98 15.28 39.74
CA MET A 109 -11.87 16.39 40.13
C MET A 109 -12.61 16.13 41.43
N SER A 110 -13.02 14.87 41.69
CA SER A 110 -13.67 14.52 42.96
C SER A 110 -12.75 14.71 44.17
N TYR A 111 -11.43 14.57 43.99
CA TYR A 111 -10.45 14.86 45.04
C TYR A 111 -10.26 16.37 45.27
N LEU A 112 -10.34 17.18 44.20
CA LEU A 112 -10.19 18.64 44.30
C LEU A 112 -11.40 19.33 44.95
N ARG A 113 -12.61 18.76 44.80
CA ARG A 113 -13.85 19.34 45.35
C ARG A 113 -14.09 19.02 46.82
N LEU A 114 -13.39 18.03 47.40
CA LEU A 114 -13.59 17.67 48.81
C LEU A 114 -12.71 18.56 49.71
N PRO A 115 -13.29 19.28 50.67
CA PRO A 115 -12.52 20.03 51.66
C PRO A 115 -11.67 19.03 52.46
N THR A 116 -10.34 19.17 52.32
CA THR A 116 -9.17 18.76 53.13
C THR A 116 -9.18 17.55 54.08
N ALA A 117 -10.28 16.81 54.31
CA ALA A 117 -10.37 15.85 55.41
C ALA A 117 -10.82 14.42 55.06
N ALA A 118 -11.53 14.13 53.96
CA ALA A 118 -12.38 12.93 53.97
C ALA A 118 -12.18 11.81 52.94
N LYS A 119 -11.34 11.89 51.89
CA LYS A 119 -11.06 10.69 51.04
C LYS A 119 -9.61 10.60 50.56
N LYS A 120 -8.78 9.91 51.36
CA LYS A 120 -7.42 9.47 51.03
C LYS A 120 -7.45 8.41 49.91
N PHE A 121 -6.52 8.48 48.96
CA PHE A 121 -6.39 7.52 47.87
C PHE A 121 -5.90 6.17 48.42
N ALA A 122 -6.53 5.07 48.00
CA ALA A 122 -6.10 3.71 48.30
C ALA A 122 -5.32 3.18 47.09
N ILE A 123 -4.00 3.20 47.15
CA ILE A 123 -3.17 2.44 46.20
C ILE A 123 -3.04 1.04 46.81
N PRO A 124 -3.54 -0.02 46.15
CA PRO A 124 -3.21 -1.37 46.60
C PRO A 124 -1.74 -1.62 46.28
N VAL A 125 -0.87 -1.41 47.27
CA VAL A 125 0.52 -1.86 47.20
C VAL A 125 0.51 -3.38 47.44
N PHE A 126 0.81 -4.16 46.39
CA PHE A 126 1.08 -5.59 46.57
C PHE A 126 2.43 -5.76 47.25
N LYS A 127 2.41 -5.98 48.56
CA LYS A 127 3.56 -6.51 49.29
C LYS A 127 3.43 -8.03 49.35
N ASN A 128 4.52 -8.74 49.04
CA ASN A 128 4.59 -10.20 49.02
C ASN A 128 3.93 -10.84 50.26
N MET A 129 3.18 -11.92 50.02
CA MET A 129 2.48 -12.77 50.99
C MET A 129 1.33 -12.12 51.81
N GLY A 130 0.11 -12.34 51.33
CA GLY A 130 -1.00 -12.79 52.18
C GLY A 130 -1.82 -11.76 52.97
N ARG A 131 -1.45 -10.48 53.04
CA ARG A 131 -2.26 -9.46 53.75
C ARG A 131 -2.52 -8.22 52.89
N LYS A 132 -3.78 -8.04 52.47
CA LYS A 132 -4.29 -6.80 51.86
C LYS A 132 -4.39 -5.70 52.93
N VAL A 133 -3.33 -4.95 53.14
CA VAL A 133 -3.38 -3.67 53.87
C VAL A 133 -3.41 -2.55 52.83
N SER A 134 -4.56 -1.90 52.68
CA SER A 134 -4.70 -0.71 51.83
C SER A 134 -4.17 0.49 52.59
N GLU A 135 -2.90 0.84 52.40
CA GLU A 135 -2.32 2.05 52.96
C GLU A 135 -2.94 3.28 52.28
N ARG A 136 -3.45 4.22 53.08
CA ARG A 136 -4.18 5.40 52.61
C ARG A 136 -3.21 6.57 52.46
N VAL A 137 -2.66 6.75 51.26
CA VAL A 137 -1.77 7.87 50.97
C VAL A 137 -2.60 9.12 50.68
N ALA A 138 -2.34 10.20 51.43
CA ALA A 138 -2.93 11.50 51.15
C ALA A 138 -2.20 12.12 49.96
N VAL A 139 -2.91 12.29 48.83
CA VAL A 139 -2.36 12.96 47.66
C VAL A 139 -2.50 14.47 47.88
N PRO A 140 -1.42 15.26 47.85
CA PRO A 140 -1.52 16.70 48.02
C PRO A 140 -2.28 17.32 46.84
N ILE A 141 -3.07 18.35 47.11
CA ILE A 141 -3.88 19.07 46.10
C ILE A 141 -3.00 19.62 44.97
N SER A 142 -1.77 20.03 45.29
CA SER A 142 -0.76 20.45 44.32
C SER A 142 -0.43 19.36 43.29
N PHE A 143 -0.31 18.10 43.74
CA PHE A 143 -0.05 16.97 42.84
C PHE A 143 -1.26 16.65 41.95
N ALA A 144 -2.48 16.66 42.51
CA ALA A 144 -3.70 16.44 41.72
C ALA A 144 -3.90 17.51 40.63
N THR A 145 -3.62 18.77 40.97
CA THR A 145 -3.68 19.90 40.03
C THR A 145 -2.60 19.80 38.97
N PHE A 146 -1.37 19.43 39.35
CA PHE A 146 -0.28 19.17 38.42
C PHE A 146 -0.63 18.06 37.41
N VAL A 147 -1.20 16.94 37.86
CA VAL A 147 -1.63 15.84 36.99
C VAL A 147 -2.72 16.28 36.00
N LEU A 148 -3.67 17.14 36.42
CA LEU A 148 -4.66 17.71 35.49
C LEU A 148 -4.02 18.58 34.42
N ILE A 149 -3.05 19.43 34.80
CA ILE A 149 -2.35 20.29 33.85
C ILE A 149 -1.56 19.44 32.85
N VAL A 150 -0.88 18.40 33.31
CA VAL A 150 -0.18 17.44 32.43
C VAL A 150 -1.15 16.74 31.49
N PHE A 151 -2.31 16.30 31.98
CA PHE A 151 -3.34 15.69 31.14
C PHE A 151 -3.92 16.66 30.09
N ALA A 152 -4.15 17.92 30.46
CA ALA A 152 -4.57 18.98 29.54
C ALA A 152 -3.49 19.27 28.47
N TRP A 153 -2.21 19.24 28.86
CA TRP A 153 -1.10 19.39 27.92
C TRP A 153 -1.02 18.22 26.94
N ILE A 154 -1.17 16.97 27.41
CA ILE A 154 -1.18 15.76 26.57
C ILE A 154 -2.35 15.78 25.57
N THR A 155 -3.54 16.21 25.99
CA THR A 155 -4.70 16.33 25.09
C THR A 155 -4.52 17.44 24.05
N THR A 156 -3.81 18.52 24.39
CA THR A 156 -3.40 19.55 23.41
C THR A 156 -2.40 18.97 22.39
N MET A 157 -1.43 18.18 22.85
CA MET A 157 -0.49 17.48 21.97
C MET A 157 -1.19 16.49 21.05
N TYR A 158 -2.23 15.80 21.52
CA TYR A 158 -3.06 14.93 20.69
C TYR A 158 -3.69 15.71 19.51
N VAL A 159 -4.30 16.87 19.77
CA VAL A 159 -4.90 17.71 18.72
C VAL A 159 -3.84 18.18 17.72
N ASN A 160 -2.67 18.61 18.21
CA ASN A 160 -1.55 19.03 17.35
C ASN A 160 -1.05 17.88 16.47
N HIS A 161 -0.90 16.68 17.05
CA HIS A 161 -0.49 15.47 16.32
C HIS A 161 -1.50 15.08 15.24
N CYS A 162 -2.80 15.09 15.56
CA CYS A 162 -3.86 14.80 14.58
C CYS A 162 -3.85 15.82 13.43
N THR A 163 -3.69 17.10 13.75
CA THR A 163 -3.65 18.19 12.75
C THR A 163 -2.41 18.06 11.85
N TRP A 164 -1.24 17.83 12.46
CA TRP A 164 0.00 17.62 11.73
C TRP A 164 -0.08 16.39 10.83
N THR A 165 -0.52 15.25 11.38
CA THR A 165 -0.65 13.99 10.64
C THR A 165 -1.62 14.11 9.46
N GLY A 166 -2.77 14.76 9.68
CA GLY A 166 -3.76 15.01 8.64
C GLY A 166 -3.21 15.88 7.50
N SER A 167 -2.46 16.94 7.83
CA SER A 167 -1.92 17.91 6.87
C SER A 167 -0.63 17.48 6.17
N ALA A 168 0.22 16.68 6.83
CA ALA A 168 1.56 16.38 6.36
C ALA A 168 1.67 14.98 5.72
N ILE A 169 0.78 14.05 6.08
CA ILE A 169 0.93 12.64 5.66
C ILE A 169 -0.28 12.16 4.87
N TYR A 170 -1.50 12.32 5.41
CA TYR A 170 -2.68 11.78 4.73
C TYR A 170 -3.21 12.66 3.58
N SER A 171 -2.97 13.98 3.61
CA SER A 171 -3.35 14.89 2.53
C SER A 171 -2.33 14.94 1.38
N HIS A 172 -2.03 13.79 0.79
CA HIS A 172 -1.12 13.67 -0.35
C HIS A 172 -1.83 13.03 -1.56
N PRO A 173 -1.97 13.75 -2.69
CA PRO A 173 -2.56 13.17 -3.90
C PRO A 173 -1.64 12.11 -4.52
N SER A 174 -2.24 11.02 -5.02
CA SER A 174 -1.50 9.91 -5.65
C SER A 174 -1.36 10.03 -7.17
N ILE A 175 -2.19 10.87 -7.82
CA ILE A 175 -2.14 11.11 -9.28
C ILE A 175 -1.13 12.20 -9.62
N VAL A 176 -1.13 13.29 -8.86
CA VAL A 176 -0.20 14.40 -9.04
C VAL A 176 0.89 14.24 -7.99
N LEU A 177 2.09 13.89 -8.43
CA LEU A 177 3.21 13.71 -7.53
C LEU A 177 3.79 15.08 -7.20
N SER A 178 4.19 15.28 -5.94
CA SER A 178 4.87 16.52 -5.57
C SER A 178 6.10 16.25 -4.72
N ALA A 179 7.23 16.79 -5.15
CA ALA A 179 8.49 16.75 -4.43
C ALA A 179 8.86 18.16 -3.95
N LYS A 180 9.46 18.25 -2.76
CA LYS A 180 10.06 19.51 -2.29
C LYS A 180 11.50 19.58 -2.81
N LEU A 181 11.85 20.67 -3.49
CA LEU A 181 13.24 20.93 -3.87
C LEU A 181 14.03 21.42 -2.65
N ARG A 182 15.37 21.39 -2.78
CA ARG A 182 16.30 21.93 -1.77
C ARG A 182 16.06 23.41 -1.48
N ASP A 183 15.59 24.16 -2.48
CA ASP A 183 15.33 25.60 -2.38
C ASP A 183 13.96 25.94 -1.76
N GLY A 184 13.23 24.93 -1.27
CA GLY A 184 11.88 25.12 -0.69
C GLY A 184 10.75 25.21 -1.71
N GLY A 185 11.06 25.28 -3.01
CA GLY A 185 10.07 25.17 -4.08
C GLY A 185 9.39 23.79 -4.13
N ARG A 186 8.18 23.74 -4.69
CA ARG A 186 7.42 22.49 -4.90
C ARG A 186 7.49 22.11 -6.37
N LEU A 187 8.16 21.00 -6.69
CA LEU A 187 8.08 20.37 -8.00
C LEU A 187 6.77 19.59 -8.05
N ILE A 188 5.94 19.89 -9.03
CA ILE A 188 4.71 19.15 -9.28
C ILE A 188 4.95 18.35 -10.56
N GLN A 189 4.91 17.02 -10.45
CA GLN A 189 5.05 16.09 -11.56
C GLN A 189 3.67 15.53 -11.88
N ASP A 190 3.21 15.81 -13.09
CA ASP A 190 1.86 15.49 -13.55
C ASP A 190 1.83 14.54 -14.76
N ASP A 191 2.84 13.69 -14.84
CA ASP A 191 3.05 12.76 -15.94
C ASP A 191 1.86 11.78 -16.13
N PHE A 192 1.18 11.38 -15.05
CA PHE A 192 0.01 10.48 -15.16
C PHE A 192 -1.13 11.12 -15.95
N ARG A 193 -1.52 12.37 -15.60
CA ARG A 193 -2.62 13.04 -16.32
C ARG A 193 -2.22 13.35 -17.75
N GLU A 194 -0.98 13.76 -17.97
CA GLU A 194 -0.41 13.96 -19.31
C GLU A 194 -0.54 12.71 -20.18
N ALA A 195 -0.05 11.56 -19.68
CA ALA A 195 -0.11 10.29 -20.41
C ALA A 195 -1.55 9.85 -20.70
N TYR A 196 -2.44 9.92 -19.70
CA TYR A 196 -3.86 9.58 -19.91
C TYR A 196 -4.55 10.53 -20.89
N TYR A 197 -4.20 11.82 -20.86
CA TYR A 197 -4.74 12.79 -21.81
C TYR A 197 -4.24 12.53 -23.23
N TRP A 198 -2.96 12.20 -23.40
CA TRP A 198 -2.40 11.79 -24.68
C TRP A 198 -3.11 10.56 -25.24
N ILE A 199 -3.33 9.53 -24.41
CA ILE A 199 -4.10 8.34 -24.79
C ILE A 199 -5.50 8.74 -25.28
N ARG A 200 -6.17 9.62 -24.54
CA ARG A 200 -7.54 10.03 -24.84
C ARG A 200 -7.68 10.78 -26.15
N GLN A 201 -6.69 11.59 -26.53
CA GLN A 201 -6.77 12.45 -27.72
C GLN A 201 -6.15 11.79 -28.96
N ASN A 202 -5.08 11.00 -28.81
CA ASN A 202 -4.26 10.55 -29.94
C ASN A 202 -4.47 9.09 -30.34
N THR A 203 -5.23 8.31 -29.56
CA THR A 203 -5.51 6.89 -29.89
C THR A 203 -6.93 6.71 -30.43
N HIS A 204 -7.17 5.62 -31.16
CA HIS A 204 -8.52 5.29 -31.64
C HIS A 204 -9.48 5.07 -30.46
N PRO A 205 -10.77 5.47 -30.53
CA PRO A 205 -11.72 5.33 -29.41
C PRO A 205 -11.92 3.88 -28.92
N ARG A 206 -11.72 2.89 -29.81
CA ARG A 206 -11.79 1.46 -29.49
C ARG A 206 -10.43 0.82 -29.20
N ALA A 207 -9.38 1.62 -29.05
CA ALA A 207 -8.05 1.09 -28.75
C ALA A 207 -8.06 0.38 -27.40
N ARG A 208 -7.45 -0.80 -27.35
CA ARG A 208 -7.32 -1.61 -26.14
C ARG A 208 -5.95 -1.43 -25.51
N ILE A 209 -5.96 -1.07 -24.23
CA ILE A 209 -4.76 -0.76 -23.46
C ILE A 209 -4.51 -1.88 -22.46
N MET A 210 -3.32 -2.44 -22.51
CA MET A 210 -2.81 -3.38 -21.53
C MET A 210 -1.96 -2.64 -20.52
N SER A 211 -2.34 -2.72 -19.24
CA SER A 211 -1.60 -2.19 -18.10
C SER A 211 -1.65 -3.21 -16.95
N TRP A 212 -0.85 -2.99 -15.92
CA TRP A 212 -1.08 -3.67 -14.65
C TRP A 212 -2.43 -3.27 -14.02
N TRP A 213 -2.99 -4.13 -13.18
CA TRP A 213 -4.36 -3.98 -12.66
C TRP A 213 -4.56 -2.74 -11.78
N ASP A 214 -3.50 -2.26 -11.12
CA ASP A 214 -3.52 -1.04 -10.30
C ASP A 214 -4.09 0.18 -11.06
N TYR A 215 -3.77 0.29 -12.35
CA TYR A 215 -4.07 1.47 -13.16
C TYR A 215 -5.39 1.37 -13.94
N GLY A 216 -6.10 0.23 -13.89
CA GLY A 216 -7.28 -0.03 -14.73
C GLY A 216 -8.38 1.02 -14.60
N TYR A 217 -8.79 1.37 -13.37
CA TYR A 217 -9.77 2.43 -13.12
C TYR A 217 -9.28 3.81 -13.60
N GLN A 218 -8.01 4.13 -13.40
CA GLN A 218 -7.45 5.42 -13.80
C GLN A 218 -7.42 5.57 -15.33
N ALA A 219 -6.95 4.54 -16.03
CA ALA A 219 -6.91 4.50 -17.49
C ALA A 219 -8.32 4.58 -18.09
N THR A 220 -9.31 3.92 -17.48
CA THR A 220 -10.70 4.00 -17.92
C THR A 220 -11.29 5.39 -17.68
N ALA A 221 -11.14 5.94 -16.46
CA ALA A 221 -11.76 7.22 -16.09
C ALA A 221 -11.12 8.43 -16.77
N MET A 222 -9.79 8.47 -16.85
CA MET A 222 -9.05 9.61 -17.41
C MET A 222 -8.75 9.43 -18.90
N GLY A 223 -8.29 8.24 -19.29
CA GLY A 223 -7.94 7.91 -20.67
C GLY A 223 -9.15 7.63 -21.56
N ASN A 224 -10.31 7.27 -20.99
CA ASN A 224 -11.53 6.90 -21.71
C ASN A 224 -11.25 5.87 -22.82
N ARG A 225 -10.58 4.77 -22.46
CA ARG A 225 -10.24 3.65 -23.36
C ARG A 225 -10.54 2.32 -22.69
N THR A 226 -10.64 1.29 -23.52
CA THR A 226 -10.87 -0.08 -23.04
C THR A 226 -9.60 -0.63 -22.42
N VAL A 227 -9.68 -1.07 -21.17
CA VAL A 227 -8.59 -1.75 -20.45
C VAL A 227 -8.85 -3.25 -20.40
N LEU A 228 -7.80 -4.06 -20.46
CA LEU A 228 -7.94 -5.52 -20.36
C LEU A 228 -8.16 -5.97 -18.91
N VAL A 229 -7.42 -5.38 -17.97
CA VAL A 229 -7.42 -5.77 -16.58
C VAL A 229 -7.72 -4.56 -15.70
N ASP A 230 -8.47 -4.80 -14.64
CA ASP A 230 -8.98 -3.79 -13.71
C ASP A 230 -8.78 -4.18 -12.25
N ASN A 231 -8.83 -3.18 -11.38
CA ASN A 231 -8.55 -3.20 -9.95
C ASN A 231 -9.64 -3.94 -9.13
N ASN A 232 -10.78 -4.31 -9.74
CA ASN A 232 -11.74 -5.22 -9.09
C ASN A 232 -11.19 -6.65 -8.90
N THR A 233 -10.24 -7.08 -9.73
CA THR A 233 -9.52 -8.38 -9.60
C THR A 233 -10.40 -9.63 -9.46
N TRP A 234 -11.54 -9.70 -10.14
CA TRP A 234 -12.46 -10.84 -10.01
C TRP A 234 -12.02 -12.08 -10.80
N ASN A 235 -11.28 -11.91 -11.89
CA ASN A 235 -10.76 -13.00 -12.73
C ASN A 235 -9.24 -13.09 -12.64
N ASN A 236 -8.75 -13.95 -11.74
CA ASN A 236 -7.32 -14.12 -11.46
C ASN A 236 -6.54 -14.67 -12.66
N THR A 237 -7.15 -15.55 -13.46
CA THR A 237 -6.51 -16.14 -14.63
C THR A 237 -6.19 -15.06 -15.67
N HIS A 238 -7.10 -14.11 -15.88
CA HIS A 238 -6.88 -13.02 -16.83
C HIS A 238 -5.72 -12.09 -16.40
N ILE A 239 -5.63 -11.78 -15.10
CA ILE A 239 -4.50 -11.02 -14.53
C ILE A 239 -3.19 -11.80 -14.72
N ALA A 240 -3.22 -13.11 -14.48
CA ALA A 240 -2.05 -13.97 -14.68
C ALA A 240 -1.63 -14.04 -16.15
N THR A 241 -2.55 -13.98 -17.12
CA THR A 241 -2.20 -13.90 -18.56
C THR A 241 -1.52 -12.57 -18.90
N VAL A 242 -1.98 -11.45 -18.32
CA VAL A 242 -1.29 -10.16 -18.47
C VAL A 242 0.10 -10.20 -17.83
N GLY A 243 0.21 -10.80 -16.64
CA GLY A 243 1.50 -11.00 -15.98
C GLY A 243 2.45 -11.91 -16.77
N LEU A 244 1.91 -12.95 -17.42
CA LEU A 244 2.63 -13.86 -18.31
C LEU A 244 3.21 -13.11 -19.51
N ALA A 245 2.43 -12.23 -20.15
CA ALA A 245 2.92 -11.40 -21.24
C ALA A 245 4.01 -10.43 -20.78
N LEU A 246 3.88 -9.79 -19.60
CA LEU A 246 4.88 -8.85 -19.09
C LEU A 246 6.19 -9.52 -18.64
N SER A 247 6.12 -10.77 -18.16
CA SER A 247 7.27 -11.52 -17.64
C SER A 247 7.94 -12.44 -18.66
N SER A 248 7.30 -12.69 -19.80
CA SER A 248 7.88 -13.49 -20.90
C SER A 248 8.81 -12.69 -21.80
N ASN A 249 9.52 -13.40 -22.68
CA ASN A 249 10.29 -12.78 -23.76
C ASN A 249 9.36 -12.07 -24.76
N GLU A 250 9.95 -11.15 -25.53
CA GLU A 250 9.22 -10.29 -26.47
C GLU A 250 8.35 -11.06 -27.47
N GLU A 251 8.84 -12.17 -28.02
CA GLU A 251 8.10 -12.98 -29.02
C GLU A 251 6.87 -13.67 -28.43
N LYS A 252 6.98 -14.29 -27.24
CA LYS A 252 5.82 -14.92 -26.58
C LYS A 252 4.84 -13.86 -26.11
N ALA A 253 5.34 -12.75 -25.56
CA ALA A 253 4.50 -11.65 -25.13
C ALA A 253 3.72 -11.05 -26.30
N TYR A 254 4.35 -10.89 -27.46
CA TYR A 254 3.70 -10.45 -28.69
C TYR A 254 2.57 -11.41 -29.12
N LYS A 255 2.78 -12.73 -29.10
CA LYS A 255 1.74 -13.72 -29.41
C LYS A 255 0.52 -13.59 -28.49
N ILE A 256 0.76 -13.48 -27.17
CA ILE A 256 -0.32 -13.29 -26.19
C ILE A 256 -1.06 -11.97 -26.43
N MET A 257 -0.34 -10.89 -26.73
CA MET A 257 -0.95 -9.59 -27.00
C MET A 257 -1.75 -9.56 -28.31
N GLN A 258 -1.37 -10.35 -29.32
CA GLN A 258 -2.16 -10.52 -30.53
C GLN A 258 -3.44 -11.33 -30.25
N GLU A 259 -3.37 -12.39 -29.44
CA GLU A 259 -4.55 -13.18 -29.04
C GLU A 259 -5.55 -12.35 -28.20
N LEU A 260 -5.02 -11.50 -27.33
CA LEU A 260 -5.80 -10.55 -26.52
C LEU A 260 -6.09 -9.23 -27.25
N ASP A 261 -5.58 -9.12 -28.48
CA ASP A 261 -6.01 -8.11 -29.44
C ASP A 261 -5.63 -6.68 -28.95
N VAL A 262 -4.48 -6.57 -28.28
CA VAL A 262 -3.95 -5.36 -27.61
C VAL A 262 -3.34 -4.39 -28.61
N ASP A 263 -3.69 -3.10 -28.51
CA ASP A 263 -3.12 -2.05 -29.36
C ASP A 263 -1.97 -1.30 -28.69
N TYR A 264 -2.11 -1.00 -27.39
CA TYR A 264 -1.14 -0.22 -26.62
C TYR A 264 -0.80 -0.89 -25.29
N VAL A 265 0.46 -0.74 -24.86
CA VAL A 265 0.97 -1.18 -23.57
C VAL A 265 1.36 0.05 -22.75
N PHE A 266 0.85 0.12 -21.53
CA PHE A 266 1.10 1.20 -20.58
C PHE A 266 2.00 0.68 -19.44
N VAL A 267 3.16 1.31 -19.26
CA VAL A 267 4.15 0.93 -18.24
C VAL A 267 4.54 2.17 -17.44
N VAL A 268 4.56 2.03 -16.11
CA VAL A 268 5.06 3.05 -15.19
C VAL A 268 6.53 2.77 -14.87
N PHE A 269 7.40 3.70 -15.19
CA PHE A 269 8.84 3.61 -15.01
C PHE A 269 9.37 4.80 -14.20
N GLY A 270 9.87 4.55 -12.99
CA GLY A 270 10.28 5.62 -12.08
C GLY A 270 11.76 5.98 -12.14
N GLY A 271 12.54 5.38 -13.05
CA GLY A 271 14.01 5.41 -12.97
C GLY A 271 14.63 6.80 -13.16
N VAL A 272 13.98 7.70 -13.91
CA VAL A 272 14.38 9.12 -14.03
C VAL A 272 13.76 9.94 -12.90
N ALA A 273 12.44 9.82 -12.71
CA ALA A 273 11.65 10.62 -11.77
C ALA A 273 11.87 10.29 -10.28
N ARG A 274 12.70 9.29 -9.95
CA ARG A 274 12.91 8.77 -8.57
C ARG A 274 11.65 8.22 -7.92
N TYR A 275 10.75 7.71 -8.74
CA TYR A 275 9.48 7.15 -8.28
C TYR A 275 9.65 5.67 -7.92
N HIS A 276 9.45 5.34 -6.65
CA HIS A 276 9.70 3.99 -6.15
C HIS A 276 8.52 3.03 -6.34
N SER A 277 7.30 3.53 -6.61
CA SER A 277 6.13 2.68 -6.84
C SER A 277 5.93 2.34 -8.32
N ASP A 278 7.04 2.15 -9.04
CA ASP A 278 7.05 1.80 -10.46
C ASP A 278 6.78 0.30 -10.68
N ASP A 279 6.54 -0.09 -11.93
CA ASP A 279 6.14 -1.46 -12.27
C ASP A 279 7.27 -2.47 -12.09
N LEU A 280 8.52 -2.03 -12.18
CA LEU A 280 9.69 -2.87 -11.92
C LEU A 280 9.81 -3.26 -10.44
N ASN A 281 9.50 -2.38 -9.49
CA ASN A 281 9.47 -2.76 -8.07
C ASN A 281 8.28 -3.67 -7.72
N LYS A 282 7.17 -3.54 -8.47
CA LYS A 282 6.01 -4.45 -8.38
C LYS A 282 6.21 -5.76 -9.14
N PHE A 283 7.21 -5.86 -9.99
CA PHE A 283 7.39 -6.96 -10.94
C PHE A 283 7.47 -8.34 -10.28
N LEU A 284 8.05 -8.43 -9.09
CA LEU A 284 8.11 -9.69 -8.35
C LEU A 284 6.72 -10.21 -7.93
N TRP A 285 5.77 -9.30 -7.66
CA TRP A 285 4.37 -9.67 -7.43
C TRP A 285 3.70 -10.14 -8.72
N ILE A 286 3.97 -9.48 -9.85
CA ILE A 286 3.49 -9.90 -11.18
C ILE A 286 3.93 -11.35 -11.44
N ILE A 287 5.20 -11.67 -11.19
CA ILE A 287 5.75 -13.02 -11.36
C ILE A 287 5.07 -14.02 -10.42
N ARG A 288 4.90 -13.70 -9.13
CA ARG A 288 4.24 -14.60 -8.15
C ARG A 288 2.79 -14.93 -8.52
N ILE A 289 2.05 -13.95 -9.02
CA ILE A 289 0.67 -14.14 -9.48
C ILE A 289 0.66 -15.03 -10.71
N THR A 290 1.57 -14.77 -11.64
CA THR A 290 1.72 -15.54 -12.88
C THR A 290 2.12 -16.99 -12.58
N SER A 291 3.10 -17.22 -11.72
CA SER A 291 3.60 -18.55 -11.36
C SER A 291 2.54 -19.43 -10.67
N GLY A 292 1.57 -18.80 -10.00
CA GLY A 292 0.45 -19.50 -9.37
C GLY A 292 -0.52 -20.15 -10.37
N VAL A 293 -0.59 -19.63 -11.60
CA VAL A 293 -1.45 -20.16 -12.68
C VAL A 293 -0.63 -20.86 -13.76
N TYR A 294 0.51 -20.28 -14.13
CA TYR A 294 1.41 -20.77 -15.18
C TYR A 294 2.76 -21.18 -14.57
N PRO A 295 3.00 -22.47 -14.33
CA PRO A 295 4.22 -22.96 -13.68
C PRO A 295 5.49 -22.79 -14.54
N ALA A 296 5.35 -22.41 -15.81
CA ALA A 296 6.46 -22.16 -16.74
C ALA A 296 7.33 -20.96 -16.33
N ILE A 297 6.82 -20.07 -15.48
CA ILE A 297 7.54 -18.91 -14.96
C ILE A 297 7.71 -19.10 -13.46
N GLN A 298 8.96 -19.16 -12.98
CA GLN A 298 9.27 -19.30 -11.57
C GLN A 298 9.94 -18.05 -11.02
N GLN A 299 9.63 -17.69 -9.77
CA GLN A 299 10.22 -16.53 -9.12
C GLN A 299 11.75 -16.62 -9.03
N SER A 300 12.29 -17.84 -8.83
CA SER A 300 13.72 -18.10 -8.73
C SER A 300 14.51 -17.61 -9.95
N ASP A 301 13.90 -17.66 -11.13
CA ASP A 301 14.57 -17.37 -12.40
C ASP A 301 14.87 -15.87 -12.55
N PHE A 302 14.14 -15.02 -11.82
CA PHE A 302 14.27 -13.56 -11.81
C PHE A 302 15.11 -13.04 -10.64
N LEU A 303 15.70 -13.94 -9.84
CA LEU A 303 16.64 -13.60 -8.78
C LEU A 303 18.07 -13.88 -9.25
N SER A 304 19.01 -13.05 -8.81
CA SER A 304 20.43 -13.30 -9.03
C SER A 304 20.87 -14.59 -8.32
N ARG A 305 22.08 -15.09 -8.61
CA ARG A 305 22.66 -16.28 -7.93
C ARG A 305 22.73 -16.13 -6.41
N ARG A 306 22.74 -14.89 -5.90
CA ARG A 306 22.73 -14.56 -4.47
C ARG A 306 21.33 -14.47 -3.86
N GLY A 307 20.29 -14.74 -4.64
CA GLY A 307 18.88 -14.58 -4.24
C GLY A 307 18.39 -13.14 -4.22
N MET A 308 19.19 -12.18 -4.68
CA MET A 308 18.85 -10.75 -4.68
C MET A 308 18.15 -10.37 -5.99
N TYR A 309 17.09 -9.57 -5.91
CA TYR A 309 16.49 -8.90 -7.07
C TYR A 309 17.33 -7.66 -7.42
N THR A 310 17.96 -7.66 -8.60
CA THR A 310 18.82 -6.56 -9.07
C THR A 310 18.69 -6.37 -10.57
N VAL A 311 18.81 -5.12 -11.02
CA VAL A 311 18.85 -4.71 -12.43
C VAL A 311 20.27 -4.37 -12.91
N SER A 312 21.26 -4.56 -12.02
CA SER A 312 22.68 -4.32 -12.31
C SER A 312 23.27 -5.35 -13.28
N LYS A 313 24.59 -5.33 -13.48
CA LYS A 313 25.31 -6.31 -14.30
C LYS A 313 25.08 -7.77 -13.88
N ASP A 314 24.71 -8.01 -12.61
CA ASP A 314 24.38 -9.32 -12.06
C ASP A 314 22.90 -9.73 -12.27
N ALA A 315 22.13 -8.95 -13.04
CA ALA A 315 20.74 -9.26 -13.35
C ALA A 315 20.63 -10.61 -14.08
N PRO A 316 19.68 -11.48 -13.67
CA PRO A 316 19.49 -12.77 -14.32
C PRO A 316 18.97 -12.58 -15.75
N LYS A 317 19.32 -13.52 -16.64
CA LYS A 317 18.93 -13.47 -18.06
C LYS A 317 17.41 -13.38 -18.24
N ALA A 318 16.64 -14.13 -17.45
CA ALA A 318 15.17 -14.09 -17.52
C ALA A 318 14.59 -12.69 -17.24
N LEU A 319 15.23 -11.90 -16.35
CA LEU A 319 14.82 -10.52 -16.09
C LEU A 319 15.18 -9.62 -17.28
N VAL A 320 16.40 -9.69 -17.77
CA VAL A 320 16.87 -8.87 -18.90
C VAL A 320 16.09 -9.15 -20.19
N ASP A 321 15.73 -10.41 -20.42
CA ASP A 321 14.97 -10.85 -21.58
C ASP A 321 13.46 -10.57 -21.47
N SER A 322 12.97 -10.27 -20.26
CA SER A 322 11.55 -10.01 -20.01
C SER A 322 11.06 -8.75 -20.74
N LEU A 323 9.81 -8.78 -21.20
CA LEU A 323 9.20 -7.64 -21.85
C LEU A 323 9.18 -6.42 -20.93
N MET A 324 8.84 -6.58 -19.65
CA MET A 324 8.80 -5.48 -18.68
C MET A 324 10.14 -4.73 -18.59
N TYR A 325 11.26 -5.46 -18.52
CA TYR A 325 12.59 -4.87 -18.49
C TYR A 325 12.89 -4.10 -19.78
N LYS A 326 12.61 -4.71 -20.93
CA LYS A 326 12.85 -4.09 -22.24
C LYS A 326 12.03 -2.82 -22.45
N LEU A 327 10.73 -2.83 -22.12
CA LEU A 327 9.85 -1.67 -22.22
C LEU A 327 10.24 -0.57 -21.23
N SER A 328 10.73 -0.91 -20.04
CA SER A 328 11.13 0.09 -19.06
C SER A 328 12.43 0.80 -19.44
N TYR A 329 13.45 0.04 -19.86
CA TYR A 329 14.80 0.56 -20.10
C TYR A 329 15.13 0.89 -21.57
N HIS A 330 14.17 0.76 -22.51
CA HIS A 330 14.37 1.15 -23.91
C HIS A 330 14.91 2.59 -24.01
N ARG A 331 16.08 2.77 -24.64
CA ARG A 331 16.80 4.06 -24.80
C ARG A 331 17.14 4.80 -23.50
N PHE A 332 17.01 4.16 -22.35
CA PHE A 332 17.28 4.78 -21.04
C PHE A 332 18.75 5.17 -20.86
N ALA A 333 19.66 4.33 -21.36
CA ALA A 333 21.09 4.56 -21.25
C ALA A 333 21.55 5.89 -21.88
N ASN A 334 20.85 6.36 -22.91
CA ASN A 334 21.18 7.60 -23.61
C ASN A 334 20.84 8.86 -22.79
N VAL A 335 19.91 8.76 -21.83
CA VAL A 335 19.44 9.90 -21.04
C VAL A 335 20.19 10.03 -19.72
N THR A 336 20.39 8.91 -19.01
CA THR A 336 20.96 8.92 -17.65
C THR A 336 22.37 8.34 -17.58
N GLY A 337 22.99 8.00 -18.73
CA GLY A 337 24.21 7.19 -18.77
C GLY A 337 24.01 5.74 -18.33
N GLY A 338 22.75 5.32 -18.15
CA GLY A 338 22.37 4.00 -17.65
C GLY A 338 22.25 3.93 -16.12
N PHE A 339 22.19 5.05 -15.41
CA PHE A 339 21.98 5.06 -13.97
C PHE A 339 20.49 5.16 -13.62
N ASP A 340 19.97 4.20 -12.84
CA ASP A 340 18.59 4.20 -12.34
C ASP A 340 18.53 4.89 -10.98
N PHE A 341 17.88 6.06 -10.92
CA PHE A 341 17.77 6.86 -9.69
C PHE A 341 16.72 6.35 -8.70
N ALA A 342 15.78 5.50 -9.12
CA ALA A 342 14.80 4.89 -8.20
C ALA A 342 15.43 3.73 -7.42
N ARG A 343 16.38 3.01 -8.04
CA ARG A 343 17.06 1.84 -7.44
C ARG A 343 18.49 2.13 -6.98
N ASN A 344 19.04 3.28 -7.36
CA ASN A 344 20.42 3.70 -7.10
C ASN A 344 21.46 2.69 -7.62
N VAL A 345 21.26 2.17 -8.83
CA VAL A 345 22.16 1.21 -9.47
C VAL A 345 22.36 1.52 -10.95
N GLU A 346 23.54 1.19 -11.47
CA GLU A 346 23.80 1.23 -12.92
C GLU A 346 23.21 -0.02 -13.59
N VAL A 347 22.44 0.19 -14.64
CA VAL A 347 21.76 -0.85 -15.41
C VAL A 347 22.80 -1.71 -16.15
N GLY A 348 22.66 -3.03 -16.03
CA GLY A 348 23.59 -3.99 -16.63
C GLY A 348 23.58 -3.99 -18.16
N HIS A 349 22.38 -3.99 -18.76
CA HIS A 349 22.20 -4.07 -20.20
C HIS A 349 21.69 -2.73 -20.75
N LYS A 350 22.53 -2.02 -21.50
CA LYS A 350 22.26 -0.64 -21.95
C LYS A 350 21.61 -0.58 -23.34
N ASP A 351 21.97 -1.49 -24.22
CA ASP A 351 21.49 -1.50 -25.61
C ASP A 351 20.27 -2.41 -25.75
N ILE A 352 19.08 -1.83 -25.72
CA ILE A 352 17.82 -2.58 -25.85
C ILE A 352 17.13 -2.17 -27.14
N THR A 353 16.91 -3.13 -28.03
CA THR A 353 16.12 -2.97 -29.26
C THR A 353 14.78 -3.68 -29.14
N LEU A 354 13.72 -3.02 -29.61
CA LEU A 354 12.37 -3.57 -29.68
C LEU A 354 12.04 -3.92 -31.13
N HIS A 355 11.61 -5.16 -31.37
CA HIS A 355 11.25 -5.66 -32.68
C HIS A 355 9.74 -5.55 -32.94
N TYR A 356 8.93 -5.99 -31.97
CA TYR A 356 7.47 -6.09 -32.08
C TYR A 356 6.72 -4.89 -31.51
N PHE A 357 7.43 -4.00 -30.81
CA PHE A 357 6.87 -2.84 -30.13
C PHE A 357 7.50 -1.56 -30.70
N GLU A 358 6.70 -0.51 -30.78
CA GLU A 358 7.16 0.84 -31.11
C GLU A 358 6.83 1.80 -29.96
N GLU A 359 7.77 2.67 -29.60
CA GLU A 359 7.55 3.70 -28.60
C GLU A 359 6.61 4.75 -29.17
N ALA A 360 5.41 4.88 -28.59
CA ALA A 360 4.37 5.78 -29.08
C ALA A 360 4.38 7.12 -28.32
N TYR A 361 4.61 7.06 -27.00
CA TYR A 361 4.71 8.24 -26.16
C TYR A 361 5.51 7.95 -24.88
N THR A 362 6.29 8.93 -24.43
CA THR A 362 6.97 8.92 -23.13
C THR A 362 6.81 10.31 -22.53
N THR A 363 6.40 10.40 -21.27
CA THR A 363 6.14 11.68 -20.58
C THR A 363 7.41 12.46 -20.31
N GLU A 364 7.28 13.75 -19.95
CA GLU A 364 8.40 14.65 -19.70
C GLU A 364 9.44 14.07 -18.73
N ASN A 365 9.00 13.55 -17.57
CA ASN A 365 9.91 12.98 -16.56
C ASN A 365 10.14 11.47 -16.74
N TRP A 366 9.73 10.90 -17.87
CA TRP A 366 9.82 9.47 -18.18
C TRP A 366 9.10 8.58 -17.15
N LEU A 367 8.09 9.12 -16.45
CA LEU A 367 7.35 8.37 -15.43
C LEU A 367 6.41 7.33 -16.06
N VAL A 368 5.80 7.68 -17.20
CA VAL A 368 4.88 6.80 -17.92
C VAL A 368 5.37 6.63 -19.35
N ARG A 369 5.36 5.38 -19.81
CA ARG A 369 5.76 5.00 -21.17
C ARG A 369 4.65 4.21 -21.83
N ILE A 370 4.32 4.60 -23.05
CA ILE A 370 3.27 4.01 -23.85
C ILE A 370 3.89 3.45 -25.13
N TYR A 371 3.71 2.15 -25.32
CA TYR A 371 4.18 1.43 -26.48
C TYR A 371 3.01 0.98 -27.32
N LYS A 372 3.15 1.06 -28.64
CA LYS A 372 2.18 0.50 -29.59
C LYS A 372 2.67 -0.86 -30.05
N VAL A 373 1.76 -1.82 -30.08
CA VAL A 373 2.01 -3.16 -30.59
C VAL A 373 2.00 -3.09 -32.12
N LYS A 374 3.09 -3.52 -32.77
CA LYS A 374 3.12 -3.53 -34.23
C LYS A 374 2.11 -4.55 -34.76
N ARG A 375 1.52 -4.26 -35.90
CA ARG A 375 0.69 -5.25 -36.60
C ARG A 375 1.59 -6.30 -37.25
N PRO A 376 1.13 -7.56 -37.38
CA PRO A 376 1.88 -8.56 -38.12
C PRO A 376 2.15 -8.04 -39.53
N GLU A 377 3.39 -8.20 -40.00
CA GLU A 377 3.75 -7.80 -41.35
C GLU A 377 2.83 -8.52 -42.33
N SER A 378 2.03 -7.74 -43.06
CA SER A 378 1.22 -8.26 -44.16
C SER A 378 2.19 -8.87 -45.18
N ARG A 379 2.15 -10.18 -45.39
CA ARG A 379 2.93 -10.93 -46.39
C ARG A 379 2.51 -10.58 -47.83
N HIS A 380 2.54 -9.31 -48.19
CA HIS A 380 2.47 -8.80 -49.55
C HIS A 380 3.75 -8.03 -49.85
N VAL A 381 4.90 -8.67 -49.60
CA VAL A 381 6.11 -8.31 -50.36
C VAL A 381 5.84 -8.80 -51.78
N LEU A 382 5.43 -7.87 -52.63
CA LEU A 382 5.30 -8.08 -54.07
C LEU A 382 6.58 -8.77 -54.56
N VAL A 383 6.44 -10.03 -54.97
CA VAL A 383 7.38 -10.64 -55.92
C VAL A 383 7.26 -9.78 -57.17
N ARG A 384 8.07 -8.71 -57.26
CA ARG A 384 8.29 -7.98 -58.50
C ARG A 384 8.92 -8.99 -59.43
N GLY A 385 8.10 -9.51 -60.34
CA GLY A 385 8.46 -10.56 -61.26
C GLY A 385 9.69 -10.16 -62.06
N SER A 386 10.65 -11.09 -62.09
CA SER A 386 11.52 -11.26 -63.23
C SER A 386 10.65 -11.72 -64.41
N ARG A 387 10.36 -10.83 -65.35
CA ARG A 387 10.16 -11.16 -66.75
C ARG A 387 10.76 -10.06 -67.60
#